data_AF-A0A5S3N245-F1
#
_entry.id   AF-A0A5S3N245-F1
#
_cell.length_a   1.000
_cell.length_b   1.000
_cell.length_c   1.000
_cell.angle_alpha   90.00
_cell.angle_beta   90.00
_cell.angle_gamma   90.00
#
_symmetry.space_group_name_H-M   'P 1'
#
loop_
_entity.id
_entity.type
_entity.pdbx_description
1 polymer ?
#
loop_
_entity_poly.entity_id
_entity_poly.type
_entity_poly.pdbx_seq_one_letter_code
_entity_poly.pdbx_strand_id
1 'polypeptide(L)'
;MLNKTAENSKTTMFSSNKNWEEIMTDTKFPAVFLSEVLEDYIQKQRWFGGKSSQLKYIELSEYFKIQQDGEIYFGLILEVNFVEAFYHHYFLPIAFVPNESATQESRILPIELNNKKGFIVDAIFLEGFRKVVYERICTALPIDKTPVQYHKSEGFKFPNYETSKFMGVEQSNTSIIYNNAFILKFFRRIYADKNPDYEMSRFLSETKEFKNTPPYLGSINIIDSDDVNITIGLMQKLVPNKGDAWEYFLKEIHKIYKNIDTKNIQYTNLPDVTLYDRLKITEVAPQIIDWLGLNILNKVKLIAKITAEMHVALGSEFADTAFTPTRFNGDYSVWLKNRLTYQFQNRLNLTENNFHKLEGYSLELAKDFLERKNEIRKRLVNFDWTKLKGERIRIHGDYHLGQILVQEDNFCILDFEGEPESTIRDRKVKQPPLKDVAGLFRSFHYAIYSTIFNNEKEYSKSREELFEYGELLYKYMVSIFMETYVATTKEANLHIGYRNERRFLLKYCLLEKAIYELGYELNSRPKWTIIPLKGIANILNS
;
A
#
# COMPACT_ATOMS: atom_id res chain seq x y z
N MET A 1 -33.63 -19.94 9.55
CA MET A 1 -34.21 -20.65 8.38
C MET A 1 -35.10 -19.70 7.62
N LEU A 2 -34.58 -19.13 6.54
CA LEU A 2 -35.33 -18.64 5.38
C LEU A 2 -34.43 -19.03 4.20
N ASN A 3 -34.82 -20.10 3.50
CA ASN A 3 -34.12 -20.60 2.33
C ASN A 3 -34.25 -19.57 1.21
N LYS A 4 -33.19 -18.80 0.94
CA LYS A 4 -33.00 -18.23 -0.40
C LYS A 4 -32.42 -19.33 -1.27
N THR A 5 -33.32 -20.01 -1.97
CA THR A 5 -33.00 -20.80 -3.16
C THR A 5 -32.17 -19.96 -4.11
N ALA A 6 -31.09 -20.54 -4.64
CA ALA A 6 -30.30 -20.00 -5.73
C ALA A 6 -31.18 -19.92 -6.99
N GLU A 7 -31.98 -18.87 -7.12
CA GLU A 7 -32.54 -18.47 -8.40
C GLU A 7 -31.45 -17.77 -9.19
N ASN A 8 -31.15 -18.31 -10.37
CA ASN A 8 -30.40 -17.62 -11.42
C ASN A 8 -31.02 -16.23 -11.62
N SER A 9 -30.35 -15.18 -11.13
CA SER A 9 -30.63 -13.79 -11.46
C SER A 9 -30.49 -13.60 -12.98
N LYS A 10 -31.57 -13.82 -13.72
CA LYS A 10 -31.72 -13.31 -15.08
C LYS A 10 -31.94 -11.81 -14.93
N THR A 11 -30.87 -11.02 -15.00
CA THR A 11 -30.96 -9.56 -15.04
C THR A 11 -31.89 -9.19 -16.19
N THR A 12 -33.09 -8.71 -15.87
CA THR A 12 -34.08 -8.29 -16.85
C THR A 12 -33.55 -7.10 -17.65
N MET A 13 -33.78 -7.11 -18.96
CA MET A 13 -33.32 -6.03 -19.84
C MET A 13 -33.98 -4.71 -19.45
N PHE A 14 -33.20 -3.70 -19.09
CA PHE A 14 -33.71 -2.35 -18.85
C PHE A 14 -34.03 -1.66 -20.19
N SER A 15 -35.08 -0.85 -20.26
CA SER A 15 -35.46 -0.15 -21.50
C SER A 15 -35.73 1.33 -21.22
N SER A 16 -35.20 2.21 -22.06
CA SER A 16 -35.45 3.65 -21.98
C SER A 16 -35.56 4.28 -23.37
N ASN A 17 -36.40 5.32 -23.47
CA ASN A 17 -36.54 6.17 -24.65
C ASN A 17 -35.52 7.32 -24.66
N LYS A 18 -34.52 7.28 -23.77
CA LYS A 18 -33.40 8.23 -23.74
C LYS A 18 -32.23 7.72 -24.56
N ASN A 19 -31.49 8.65 -25.17
CA ASN A 19 -30.17 8.35 -25.71
C ASN A 19 -29.16 8.18 -24.56
N TRP A 20 -27.99 7.65 -24.88
CA TRP A 20 -26.92 7.43 -23.89
C TRP A 20 -26.54 8.73 -23.16
N GLU A 21 -26.44 9.84 -23.88
CA GLU A 21 -26.04 11.16 -23.37
C GLU A 21 -26.99 11.75 -22.32
N GLU A 22 -28.22 11.25 -22.30
CA GLU A 22 -29.31 11.66 -21.41
C GLU A 22 -29.70 10.56 -20.40
N ILE A 23 -29.03 9.41 -20.39
CA ILE A 23 -29.48 8.26 -19.59
C ILE A 23 -29.54 8.55 -18.09
N MET A 24 -28.60 9.35 -17.58
CA MET A 24 -28.57 9.76 -16.17
C MET A 24 -29.71 10.70 -15.79
N THR A 25 -30.43 11.26 -16.77
CA THR A 25 -31.64 12.07 -16.53
C THR A 25 -32.91 11.22 -16.41
N ASP A 26 -32.86 9.95 -16.81
CA ASP A 26 -33.95 9.00 -16.58
C ASP A 26 -33.87 8.50 -15.13
N THR A 27 -34.72 9.04 -14.26
CA THR A 27 -34.70 8.73 -12.83
C THR A 27 -34.90 7.24 -12.52
N LYS A 28 -35.46 6.46 -13.46
CA LYS A 28 -35.61 5.01 -13.30
C LYS A 28 -34.28 4.28 -13.49
N PHE A 29 -33.38 4.80 -14.33
CA PHE A 29 -32.12 4.11 -14.64
C PHE A 29 -31.22 3.99 -13.41
N PRO A 30 -30.83 5.08 -12.70
CA PRO A 30 -30.02 4.94 -11.48
C PRO A 30 -30.71 4.07 -10.43
N ALA A 31 -32.03 4.20 -10.25
CA ALA A 31 -32.78 3.40 -9.27
C ALA A 31 -32.67 1.89 -9.52
N VAL A 32 -32.86 1.44 -10.77
CA VAL A 32 -32.74 0.02 -11.14
C VAL A 32 -31.28 -0.42 -11.13
N PHE A 33 -30.38 0.40 -11.70
CA PHE A 33 -28.96 0.07 -11.80
C PHE A 33 -28.35 -0.16 -10.41
N LEU A 34 -28.63 0.70 -9.45
CA LEU A 34 -28.08 0.62 -8.10
C LEU A 34 -28.69 -0.53 -7.28
N SER A 35 -30.01 -0.70 -7.33
CA SER A 35 -30.72 -1.62 -6.41
C SER A 35 -30.82 -3.06 -6.91
N GLU A 36 -30.86 -3.29 -8.22
CA GLU A 36 -31.08 -4.63 -8.79
C GLU A 36 -29.83 -5.24 -9.42
N VAL A 37 -28.88 -4.41 -9.86
CA VAL A 37 -27.76 -4.87 -10.71
C VAL A 37 -26.41 -4.73 -10.02
N LEU A 38 -26.15 -3.55 -9.47
CA LEU A 38 -24.81 -3.16 -9.07
C LEU A 38 -24.28 -3.97 -7.89
N GLU A 39 -25.14 -4.36 -6.94
CA GLU A 39 -24.74 -5.19 -5.79
C GLU A 39 -24.08 -6.51 -6.23
N ASP A 40 -24.74 -7.28 -7.11
CA ASP A 40 -24.22 -8.56 -7.61
C ASP A 40 -22.95 -8.35 -8.45
N TYR A 41 -22.89 -7.25 -9.22
CA TYR A 41 -21.70 -6.93 -10.01
C TYR A 41 -20.48 -6.61 -9.14
N ILE A 42 -20.59 -5.69 -8.18
CA ILE A 42 -19.43 -5.22 -7.38
C ILE A 42 -18.89 -6.31 -6.45
N GLN A 43 -19.76 -7.17 -5.90
CA GLN A 43 -19.34 -8.27 -5.01
C GLN A 43 -18.41 -9.26 -5.71
N LYS A 44 -18.58 -9.45 -7.03
CA LYS A 44 -17.73 -10.32 -7.87
C LYS A 44 -16.37 -9.71 -8.20
N GLN A 45 -16.22 -8.40 -8.04
CA GLN A 45 -14.99 -7.70 -8.42
C GLN A 45 -13.86 -7.96 -7.42
N ARG A 46 -12.62 -8.05 -7.92
CA ARG A 46 -11.46 -8.22 -7.05
C ARG A 46 -11.18 -6.98 -6.22
N TRP A 47 -11.40 -5.80 -6.80
CA TRP A 47 -11.19 -4.49 -6.19
C TRP A 47 -12.22 -4.11 -5.12
N PHE A 48 -13.32 -4.85 -4.98
CA PHE A 48 -14.30 -4.60 -3.94
C PHE A 48 -13.76 -5.05 -2.57
N GLY A 49 -13.44 -4.07 -1.72
CA GLY A 49 -12.85 -4.31 -0.39
C GLY A 49 -13.86 -4.64 0.71
N GLY A 50 -15.17 -4.61 0.43
CA GLY A 50 -16.25 -4.84 1.41
C GLY A 50 -16.67 -6.30 1.59
N LYS A 51 -15.89 -7.28 1.12
CA LYS A 51 -16.31 -8.70 1.04
C LYS A 51 -16.58 -9.36 2.40
N SER A 52 -16.02 -8.84 3.47
CA SER A 52 -16.20 -9.34 4.84
C SER A 52 -17.42 -8.75 5.55
N SER A 53 -18.12 -7.79 4.94
CA SER A 53 -19.20 -7.04 5.58
C SER A 53 -20.48 -7.17 4.77
N GLN A 54 -21.62 -7.29 5.46
CA GLN A 54 -22.92 -7.37 4.80
C GLN A 54 -23.31 -6.00 4.23
N LEU A 55 -23.58 -5.96 2.92
CA LEU A 55 -24.05 -4.77 2.22
C LEU A 55 -25.50 -4.46 2.63
N LYS A 56 -25.80 -3.18 2.86
CA LYS A 56 -27.12 -2.68 3.25
C LYS A 56 -27.86 -2.07 2.06
N TYR A 57 -27.22 -1.15 1.35
CA TYR A 57 -27.68 -0.55 0.09
C TYR A 57 -26.52 0.18 -0.60
N ILE A 58 -26.73 0.57 -1.86
CA ILE A 58 -25.80 1.40 -2.63
C ILE A 58 -26.52 2.68 -3.06
N GLU A 59 -25.88 3.83 -2.84
CA GLU A 59 -26.34 5.13 -3.30
C GLU A 59 -25.40 5.69 -4.36
N LEU A 60 -25.94 6.45 -5.30
CA LEU A 60 -25.15 7.25 -6.23
C LEU A 60 -24.94 8.62 -5.60
N SER A 61 -23.73 8.87 -5.10
CA SER A 61 -23.36 10.17 -4.51
C SER A 61 -23.28 11.24 -5.60
N GLU A 62 -22.60 10.92 -6.70
CA GLU A 62 -22.39 11.87 -7.80
C GLU A 62 -22.13 11.14 -9.13
N TYR A 63 -22.42 11.81 -10.25
CA TYR A 63 -21.99 11.37 -11.57
C TYR A 63 -21.50 12.55 -12.41
N PHE A 64 -20.61 12.26 -13.36
CA PHE A 64 -20.02 13.27 -14.24
C PHE A 64 -19.66 12.68 -15.61
N LYS A 65 -19.44 13.55 -16.60
CA LYS A 65 -19.07 13.15 -17.96
C LYS A 65 -17.56 13.15 -18.14
N ILE A 66 -17.01 12.06 -18.66
CA ILE A 66 -15.67 11.97 -19.22
C ILE A 66 -15.86 11.91 -20.74
N GLN A 67 -15.47 12.96 -21.46
CA GLN A 67 -15.78 13.09 -22.88
C GLN A 67 -14.71 13.83 -23.66
N GLN A 68 -14.53 13.43 -24.92
CA GLN A 68 -13.71 14.13 -25.91
C GLN A 68 -14.14 13.72 -27.33
N ASP A 69 -14.14 14.65 -28.28
CA ASP A 69 -14.39 14.40 -29.71
C ASP A 69 -15.69 13.59 -30.01
N GLY A 70 -16.74 13.80 -29.21
CA GLY A 70 -18.04 13.15 -29.35
C GLY A 70 -18.19 11.82 -28.60
N GLU A 71 -17.10 11.24 -28.09
CA GLU A 71 -17.13 10.08 -27.20
C GLU A 71 -17.55 10.52 -25.80
N ILE A 72 -18.59 9.89 -25.23
CA ILE A 72 -19.15 10.25 -23.92
C ILE A 72 -19.21 9.02 -23.02
N TYR A 73 -18.63 9.16 -21.84
CA TYR A 73 -18.64 8.16 -20.77
C TYR A 73 -19.13 8.82 -19.48
N PHE A 74 -19.76 8.03 -18.59
CA PHE A 74 -20.15 8.54 -17.27
C PHE A 74 -19.27 7.94 -16.19
N GLY A 75 -18.65 8.79 -15.37
CA GLY A 75 -18.05 8.38 -14.12
C GLY A 75 -19.09 8.42 -13.00
N LEU A 76 -19.19 7.34 -12.22
CA LEU A 76 -20.08 7.26 -11.06
C LEU A 76 -19.26 7.22 -9.78
N ILE A 77 -19.64 8.03 -8.79
CA ILE A 77 -19.21 7.91 -7.39
C ILE A 77 -20.33 7.23 -6.62
N LEU A 78 -20.04 6.05 -6.10
CA LEU A 78 -20.99 5.16 -5.42
C LEU A 78 -20.69 5.12 -3.94
N GLU A 79 -21.68 5.39 -3.09
CA GLU A 79 -21.60 5.15 -1.65
C GLU A 79 -22.19 3.78 -1.31
N VAL A 80 -21.32 2.85 -0.89
CA VAL A 80 -21.72 1.51 -0.46
C VAL A 80 -21.86 1.50 1.05
N ASN A 81 -23.09 1.33 1.52
CA ASN A 81 -23.43 1.30 2.94
C ASN A 81 -23.47 -0.15 3.46
N PHE A 82 -22.92 -0.37 4.66
CA PHE A 82 -22.87 -1.69 5.31
C PHE A 82 -23.72 -1.72 6.58
N VAL A 83 -24.07 -2.93 7.05
CA VAL A 83 -24.85 -3.10 8.29
C VAL A 83 -23.99 -2.84 9.53
N GLU A 84 -22.74 -3.32 9.53
CA GLU A 84 -21.86 -3.38 10.71
C GLU A 84 -20.55 -2.59 10.52
N ALA A 85 -20.39 -1.91 9.39
CA ALA A 85 -19.18 -1.17 9.02
C ALA A 85 -19.51 0.22 8.48
N PHE A 86 -18.50 1.10 8.46
CA PHE A 86 -18.61 2.41 7.82
C PHE A 86 -18.78 2.27 6.30
N TYR A 87 -19.51 3.21 5.70
CA TYR A 87 -19.70 3.26 4.26
C TYR A 87 -18.37 3.44 3.51
N HIS A 88 -18.32 2.98 2.26
CA HIS A 88 -17.18 3.14 1.37
C HIS A 88 -17.60 3.85 0.08
N HIS A 89 -16.74 4.75 -0.44
CA HIS A 89 -16.94 5.32 -1.76
C HIS A 89 -16.17 4.54 -2.83
N TYR A 90 -16.82 4.30 -3.97
CA TYR A 90 -16.23 3.63 -5.13
C TYR A 90 -16.42 4.43 -6.41
N PHE A 91 -15.41 4.42 -7.27
CA PHE A 91 -15.47 4.94 -8.62
C PHE A 91 -15.73 3.83 -9.64
N LEU A 92 -16.77 4.02 -10.45
CA LEU A 92 -17.12 3.12 -11.55
C LEU A 92 -17.44 3.93 -12.81
N PRO A 93 -16.59 3.90 -13.84
CA PRO A 93 -16.93 4.48 -15.12
C PRO A 93 -17.79 3.51 -15.94
N ILE A 94 -18.86 4.01 -16.54
CA ILE A 94 -19.80 3.21 -17.34
C ILE A 94 -19.92 3.74 -18.77
N ALA A 95 -20.21 2.82 -19.68
CA ALA A 95 -20.45 3.08 -21.10
C ALA A 95 -21.63 2.24 -21.61
N PHE A 96 -22.34 2.73 -22.63
CA PHE A 96 -23.20 1.90 -23.45
C PHE A 96 -22.42 1.36 -24.65
N VAL A 97 -22.51 0.05 -24.90
CA VAL A 97 -21.96 -0.57 -26.11
C VAL A 97 -23.00 -1.47 -26.78
N PRO A 98 -23.07 -1.52 -28.12
CA PRO A 98 -23.89 -2.50 -28.84
C PRO A 98 -23.49 -3.94 -28.49
N ASN A 99 -24.43 -4.89 -28.61
CA ASN A 99 -24.24 -6.29 -28.20
C ASN A 99 -22.99 -6.96 -28.77
N GLU A 100 -22.64 -6.65 -30.02
CA GLU A 100 -21.51 -7.25 -30.74
C GLU A 100 -20.14 -6.79 -30.21
N SER A 101 -20.10 -5.66 -29.51
CA SER A 101 -18.87 -5.03 -29.02
C SER A 101 -18.57 -5.32 -27.54
N ALA A 102 -19.51 -5.91 -26.80
CA ALA A 102 -19.36 -6.15 -25.37
C ALA A 102 -18.62 -7.47 -25.06
N THR A 103 -17.44 -7.39 -24.45
CA THR A 103 -16.76 -8.57 -23.89
C THR A 103 -17.51 -9.09 -22.66
N GLN A 104 -17.48 -10.40 -22.40
CA GLN A 104 -18.22 -10.96 -21.27
C GLN A 104 -17.80 -10.37 -19.91
N GLU A 105 -16.51 -10.08 -19.74
CA GLU A 105 -15.93 -9.54 -18.50
C GLU A 105 -16.34 -8.10 -18.19
N SER A 106 -16.71 -7.32 -19.21
CA SER A 106 -17.08 -5.91 -19.05
C SER A 106 -18.56 -5.68 -18.78
N ARG A 107 -19.43 -6.67 -19.03
CA ARG A 107 -20.90 -6.55 -18.96
C ARG A 107 -21.40 -6.34 -17.53
N ILE A 108 -22.25 -5.32 -17.37
CA ILE A 108 -22.95 -5.02 -16.11
C ILE A 108 -24.46 -5.23 -16.28
N LEU A 109 -25.09 -4.52 -17.22
CA LEU A 109 -26.55 -4.52 -17.39
C LEU A 109 -26.93 -4.65 -18.88
N PRO A 110 -27.73 -5.65 -19.29
CA PRO A 110 -28.39 -5.61 -20.60
C PRO A 110 -29.40 -4.46 -20.69
N ILE A 111 -29.33 -3.65 -21.75
CA ILE A 111 -30.14 -2.45 -21.90
C ILE A 111 -30.59 -2.20 -23.35
N GLU A 112 -31.77 -1.62 -23.53
CA GLU A 112 -32.27 -1.10 -24.79
C GLU A 112 -32.50 0.41 -24.69
N LEU A 113 -31.74 1.18 -25.47
CA LEU A 113 -31.82 2.64 -25.53
C LEU A 113 -32.32 3.07 -26.91
N ASN A 114 -33.49 3.70 -26.99
CA ASN A 114 -34.07 4.14 -28.28
C ASN A 114 -34.03 3.06 -29.38
N ASN A 115 -34.54 1.87 -29.05
CA ASN A 115 -34.57 0.67 -29.90
C ASN A 115 -33.20 0.11 -30.30
N LYS A 116 -32.11 0.55 -29.64
CA LYS A 116 -30.77 -0.02 -29.79
C LYS A 116 -30.45 -0.90 -28.59
N LYS A 117 -30.32 -2.21 -28.84
CA LYS A 117 -29.95 -3.19 -27.82
C LYS A 117 -28.45 -3.23 -27.60
N GLY A 118 -28.05 -3.31 -26.35
CA GLY A 118 -26.65 -3.34 -25.96
C GLY A 118 -26.48 -3.67 -24.48
N PHE A 119 -25.33 -3.30 -23.95
CA PHE A 119 -24.98 -3.47 -22.56
C PHE A 119 -24.44 -2.16 -21.99
N ILE A 120 -24.79 -1.89 -20.73
CA ILE A 120 -23.93 -1.08 -19.87
C ILE A 120 -22.73 -1.93 -19.48
N VAL A 121 -21.54 -1.38 -19.68
CA VAL A 121 -20.27 -2.01 -19.37
C VAL A 121 -19.43 -1.11 -18.47
N ASP A 122 -18.49 -1.71 -17.74
CA ASP A 122 -17.41 -0.93 -17.11
C ASP A 122 -16.50 -0.38 -18.20
N ALA A 123 -16.49 0.95 -18.34
CA ALA A 123 -15.83 1.65 -19.41
C ALA A 123 -14.31 1.50 -19.35
N ILE A 124 -13.72 1.15 -18.20
CA ILE A 124 -12.27 0.90 -18.09
C ILE A 124 -11.82 -0.21 -19.07
N PHE A 125 -12.69 -1.17 -19.39
CA PHE A 125 -12.39 -2.23 -20.37
C PHE A 125 -12.42 -1.77 -21.82
N LEU A 126 -12.96 -0.59 -22.11
CA LEU A 126 -13.03 -0.05 -23.46
C LEU A 126 -11.76 0.71 -23.81
N GLU A 127 -11.15 0.39 -24.94
CA GLU A 127 -9.99 1.13 -25.44
C GLU A 127 -10.31 2.59 -25.77
N GLY A 128 -11.53 2.86 -26.26
CA GLY A 128 -12.02 4.23 -26.50
C GLY A 128 -12.00 5.10 -25.23
N PHE A 129 -12.53 4.60 -24.11
CA PHE A 129 -12.48 5.28 -22.82
C PHE A 129 -11.05 5.57 -22.38
N ARG A 130 -10.18 4.55 -22.44
CA ARG A 130 -8.77 4.66 -22.06
C ARG A 130 -8.06 5.72 -22.91
N LYS A 131 -8.33 5.74 -24.22
CA LYS A 131 -7.81 6.76 -25.14
C LYS A 131 -8.29 8.16 -24.76
N VAL A 132 -9.59 8.36 -24.51
CA VAL A 132 -10.14 9.66 -24.09
C VAL A 132 -9.48 10.15 -22.81
N VAL A 133 -9.33 9.29 -21.80
CA VAL A 133 -8.65 9.69 -20.54
C VAL A 133 -7.20 10.08 -20.80
N TYR A 134 -6.47 9.33 -21.62
CA TYR A 134 -5.09 9.66 -21.99
C TYR A 134 -5.01 11.02 -22.69
N GLU A 135 -5.84 11.26 -23.70
CA GLU A 135 -5.83 12.50 -24.48
C GLU A 135 -6.23 13.71 -23.63
N ARG A 136 -7.23 13.57 -22.74
CA ARG A 136 -7.63 14.61 -21.78
C ARG A 136 -6.50 14.97 -20.82
N ILE A 137 -5.73 13.99 -20.33
CA ILE A 137 -4.53 14.25 -19.52
C ILE A 137 -3.47 14.98 -20.37
N CYS A 138 -3.15 14.49 -21.56
CA CYS A 138 -2.10 15.08 -22.42
C CYS A 138 -2.41 16.53 -22.82
N THR A 139 -3.68 16.83 -23.04
CA THR A 139 -4.20 18.15 -23.44
C THR A 139 -4.66 19.00 -22.26
N ALA A 140 -4.43 18.55 -21.02
CA ALA A 140 -4.84 19.26 -19.81
C ALA A 140 -4.39 20.73 -19.84
N LEU A 141 -5.34 21.61 -19.48
CA LEU A 141 -5.10 23.03 -19.32
C LEU A 141 -4.36 23.27 -17.98
N PRO A 142 -3.49 24.31 -17.89
CA PRO A 142 -2.85 24.65 -16.62
C PRO A 142 -3.83 24.93 -15.48
N ILE A 143 -4.99 25.50 -15.83
CA ILE A 143 -6.10 25.79 -14.90
C ILE A 143 -7.37 25.24 -15.53
N ASP A 144 -7.82 24.06 -15.06
CA ASP A 144 -9.12 23.48 -15.39
C ASP A 144 -10.13 23.84 -14.30
N LYS A 145 -11.21 24.52 -14.68
CA LYS A 145 -12.29 24.94 -13.75
C LYS A 145 -13.55 24.11 -13.90
N THR A 146 -13.48 23.04 -14.69
CA THR A 146 -14.61 22.11 -14.80
C THR A 146 -14.65 21.19 -13.57
N PRO A 147 -15.81 20.55 -13.29
CA PRO A 147 -15.89 19.57 -12.20
C PRO A 147 -14.91 18.40 -12.36
N VAL A 148 -14.55 18.01 -13.58
CA VAL A 148 -13.59 16.94 -13.87
C VAL A 148 -12.28 17.54 -14.32
N GLN A 149 -11.32 17.62 -13.40
CA GLN A 149 -10.05 18.31 -13.61
C GLN A 149 -8.96 17.34 -14.04
N TYR A 150 -8.31 17.67 -15.15
CA TYR A 150 -7.15 16.95 -15.65
C TYR A 150 -5.88 17.75 -15.36
N HIS A 151 -4.82 17.06 -14.97
CA HIS A 151 -3.51 17.66 -14.81
C HIS A 151 -2.46 16.90 -15.58
N LYS A 152 -1.44 17.63 -16.02
CA LYS A 152 -0.23 17.08 -16.64
C LYS A 152 0.99 17.75 -16.03
N SER A 153 2.09 17.00 -15.99
CA SER A 153 3.35 17.51 -15.48
C SER A 153 3.94 18.56 -16.44
N GLU A 154 4.47 19.63 -15.86
CA GLU A 154 5.05 20.73 -16.62
C GLU A 154 6.33 20.29 -17.36
N GLY A 155 6.50 20.80 -18.59
CA GLY A 155 7.68 20.50 -19.41
C GLY A 155 7.72 19.10 -20.04
N PHE A 156 6.79 18.20 -19.71
CA PHE A 156 6.70 16.88 -20.35
C PHE A 156 5.87 16.93 -21.64
N LYS A 157 6.44 16.46 -22.75
CA LYS A 157 5.74 16.31 -24.03
C LYS A 157 5.26 14.86 -24.18
N PHE A 158 3.94 14.69 -24.11
CA PHE A 158 3.32 13.39 -24.34
C PHE A 158 3.37 13.00 -25.82
N PRO A 159 3.71 11.75 -26.15
CA PRO A 159 3.49 11.23 -27.50
C PRO A 159 1.99 11.08 -27.79
N ASN A 160 1.66 10.89 -29.06
CA ASN A 160 0.28 10.55 -29.43
C ASN A 160 -0.11 9.18 -28.86
N TYR A 161 -1.40 8.97 -28.65
CA TYR A 161 -1.92 7.67 -28.25
C TYR A 161 -1.67 6.62 -29.34
N GLU A 162 -1.14 5.46 -28.96
CA GLU A 162 -0.96 4.30 -29.84
C GLU A 162 -1.77 3.11 -29.35
N THR A 163 -1.61 2.71 -28.08
CA THR A 163 -2.27 1.52 -27.51
C THR A 163 -2.46 1.63 -26.00
N SER A 164 -3.40 0.85 -25.47
CA SER A 164 -3.54 0.65 -24.03
C SER A 164 -3.85 -0.80 -23.62
N LYS A 165 -3.28 -1.26 -22.49
CA LYS A 165 -3.46 -2.63 -21.99
C LYS A 165 -3.61 -2.70 -20.48
N PHE A 166 -4.32 -3.73 -20.01
CA PHE A 166 -4.46 -4.04 -18.59
C PHE A 166 -3.21 -4.73 -18.05
N MET A 167 -2.91 -4.49 -16.78
CA MET A 167 -1.83 -5.20 -16.08
C MET A 167 -2.25 -6.53 -15.44
N GLY A 168 -3.52 -6.94 -15.53
CA GLY A 168 -4.00 -8.26 -15.07
C GLY A 168 -3.92 -8.54 -13.56
N VAL A 169 -3.20 -7.72 -12.80
CA VAL A 169 -3.07 -7.78 -11.34
C VAL A 169 -3.96 -6.70 -10.74
N GLU A 170 -5.26 -7.00 -10.59
CA GLU A 170 -6.18 -6.12 -9.89
C GLU A 170 -6.13 -6.38 -8.38
N GLN A 171 -5.72 -5.36 -7.62
CA GLN A 171 -5.92 -5.28 -6.17
C GLN A 171 -7.04 -4.25 -5.89
N SER A 172 -6.82 -3.26 -5.03
CA SER A 172 -7.75 -2.15 -4.76
C SER A 172 -7.91 -1.16 -5.92
N ASN A 173 -7.06 -1.28 -6.95
CA ASN A 173 -6.92 -0.35 -8.05
C ASN A 173 -6.86 -1.09 -9.39
N THR A 174 -7.21 -0.41 -10.47
CA THR A 174 -7.06 -0.92 -11.84
C THR A 174 -5.99 -0.13 -12.59
N SER A 175 -4.93 -0.81 -13.02
CA SER A 175 -3.79 -0.18 -13.70
C SER A 175 -3.78 -0.46 -15.20
N ILE A 176 -3.63 0.62 -15.99
CA ILE A 176 -3.57 0.62 -17.44
C ILE A 176 -2.19 1.07 -17.90
N ILE A 177 -1.55 0.31 -18.79
CA ILE A 177 -0.32 0.72 -19.46
C ILE A 177 -0.68 1.40 -20.79
N TYR A 178 -0.18 2.61 -21.02
CA TYR A 178 -0.28 3.35 -22.27
C TYR A 178 1.05 3.34 -23.01
N ASN A 179 1.01 3.07 -24.31
CA ASN A 179 2.16 3.10 -25.24
C ASN A 179 3.40 2.34 -24.73
N ASN A 180 3.21 1.34 -23.85
CA ASN A 180 4.30 0.65 -23.12
C ASN A 180 5.28 1.58 -22.38
N ALA A 181 4.90 2.84 -22.11
CA ALA A 181 5.77 3.87 -21.56
C ALA A 181 5.21 4.54 -20.30
N PHE A 182 3.89 4.47 -20.11
CA PHE A 182 3.20 5.12 -18.99
C PHE A 182 2.26 4.13 -18.32
N ILE A 183 2.04 4.32 -17.03
CA ILE A 183 1.06 3.58 -16.24
C ILE A 183 0.07 4.57 -15.65
N LEU A 184 -1.23 4.32 -15.81
CA LEU A 184 -2.31 5.04 -15.15
C LEU A 184 -3.00 4.10 -14.17
N LYS A 185 -2.96 4.45 -12.90
CA LYS A 185 -3.66 3.77 -11.81
C LYS A 185 -5.01 4.45 -11.60
N PHE A 186 -6.10 3.75 -11.84
CA PHE A 186 -7.45 4.18 -11.43
C PHE A 186 -7.74 3.70 -10.02
N PHE A 187 -8.10 4.63 -9.14
CA PHE A 187 -8.51 4.31 -7.78
C PHE A 187 -9.96 3.83 -7.80
N ARG A 188 -10.19 2.55 -7.50
CA ARG A 188 -11.57 1.99 -7.47
C ARG A 188 -12.27 2.35 -6.17
N ARG A 189 -11.58 2.19 -5.04
CA ARG A 189 -12.03 2.75 -3.77
C ARG A 189 -11.47 4.16 -3.65
N ILE A 190 -12.37 5.14 -3.55
CA ILE A 190 -12.01 6.56 -3.44
C ILE A 190 -12.37 7.08 -2.05
N TYR A 191 -11.75 8.20 -1.70
CA TYR A 191 -11.97 8.90 -0.44
C TYR A 191 -12.37 10.34 -0.76
N ALA A 192 -13.17 10.96 0.10
CA ALA A 192 -13.51 12.39 0.02
C ALA A 192 -12.30 13.25 0.45
N ASP A 193 -11.17 13.06 -0.23
CA ASP A 193 -9.91 13.76 -0.05
C ASP A 193 -8.94 13.39 -1.20
N LYS A 194 -7.88 14.18 -1.39
CA LYS A 194 -6.79 13.85 -2.33
C LYS A 194 -6.16 12.52 -1.94
N ASN A 195 -5.91 11.66 -2.92
CA ASN A 195 -5.24 10.39 -2.64
C ASN A 195 -3.77 10.64 -2.22
N PRO A 196 -3.28 10.03 -1.11
CA PRO A 196 -1.90 10.17 -0.66
C PRO A 196 -0.86 9.79 -1.72
N ASP A 197 -1.13 8.76 -2.51
CA ASP A 197 -0.21 8.31 -3.58
C ASP A 197 -0.05 9.38 -4.65
N TYR A 198 -1.14 10.06 -5.02
CA TYR A 198 -1.11 11.21 -5.93
C TYR A 198 -0.32 12.38 -5.32
N GLU A 199 -0.65 12.76 -4.09
CA GLU A 199 -0.05 13.91 -3.40
C GLU A 199 1.47 13.72 -3.24
N MET A 200 1.87 12.54 -2.76
CA MET A 200 3.27 12.18 -2.51
C MET A 200 4.05 12.03 -3.82
N SER A 201 3.50 11.33 -4.82
CA SER A 201 4.17 11.14 -6.11
C SER A 201 4.39 12.46 -6.84
N ARG A 202 3.39 13.34 -6.83
CA ARG A 202 3.50 14.67 -7.45
C ARG A 202 4.53 15.51 -6.73
N PHE A 203 4.48 15.60 -5.40
CA PHE A 203 5.43 16.37 -4.61
C PHE A 203 6.88 15.88 -4.80
N LEU A 204 7.10 14.57 -4.71
CA LEU A 204 8.43 13.97 -4.90
C LEU A 204 8.97 14.21 -6.32
N SER A 205 8.12 14.20 -7.34
CA SER A 205 8.53 14.37 -8.74
C SER A 205 8.75 15.83 -9.12
N GLU A 206 7.75 16.69 -8.86
CA GLU A 206 7.71 18.07 -9.36
C GLU A 206 8.41 19.05 -8.42
N THR A 207 8.34 18.84 -7.10
CA THR A 207 8.89 19.79 -6.11
C THR A 207 10.30 19.41 -5.67
N LYS A 208 10.57 18.11 -5.47
CA LYS A 208 11.85 17.64 -4.90
C LYS A 208 12.73 16.87 -5.88
N GLU A 209 12.23 16.58 -7.08
CA GLU A 209 12.93 15.82 -8.12
C GLU A 209 13.56 14.50 -7.64
N PHE A 210 12.92 13.81 -6.69
CA PHE A 210 13.41 12.54 -6.15
C PHE A 210 13.40 11.46 -7.24
N LYS A 211 14.58 10.93 -7.59
CA LYS A 211 14.76 10.08 -8.78
C LYS A 211 14.38 8.61 -8.58
N ASN A 212 14.27 8.16 -7.33
CA ASN A 212 14.02 6.76 -6.99
C ASN A 212 12.53 6.43 -6.78
N THR A 213 11.64 7.11 -7.51
CA THR A 213 10.20 6.81 -7.61
C THR A 213 9.74 7.05 -9.04
N PRO A 214 8.68 6.40 -9.56
CA PRO A 214 8.19 6.68 -10.90
C PRO A 214 7.76 8.14 -11.04
N PRO A 215 8.33 8.88 -12.02
CA PRO A 215 7.94 10.26 -12.24
C PRO A 215 6.42 10.41 -12.44
N TYR A 216 5.81 11.32 -11.68
CA TYR A 216 4.46 11.81 -11.92
C TYR A 216 4.37 12.43 -13.31
N LEU A 217 3.31 12.11 -14.05
CA LEU A 217 3.07 12.65 -15.39
C LEU A 217 1.70 13.34 -15.51
N GLY A 218 0.71 12.91 -14.73
CA GLY A 218 -0.62 13.53 -14.80
C GLY A 218 -1.63 12.86 -13.88
N SER A 219 -2.84 13.40 -13.83
CA SER A 219 -3.93 12.86 -13.02
C SER A 219 -5.29 13.28 -13.54
N ILE A 220 -6.32 12.56 -13.09
CA ILE A 220 -7.72 12.94 -13.20
C ILE A 220 -8.29 13.07 -11.78
N ASN A 221 -8.89 14.23 -11.51
CA ASN A 221 -9.52 14.57 -10.24
C ASN A 221 -10.96 15.05 -10.47
N ILE A 222 -11.77 15.02 -9.44
CA ILE A 222 -13.10 15.61 -9.41
C ILE A 222 -13.16 16.62 -8.27
N ILE A 223 -13.82 17.75 -8.52
CA ILE A 223 -14.30 18.62 -7.46
C ILE A 223 -15.76 18.25 -7.23
N ASP A 224 -16.06 17.66 -6.07
CA ASP A 224 -17.42 17.27 -5.73
C ASP A 224 -18.29 18.49 -5.34
N SER A 225 -19.55 18.24 -5.01
CA SER A 225 -20.49 19.30 -4.60
C SER A 225 -20.09 20.06 -3.34
N ASP A 226 -19.21 19.49 -2.52
CA ASP A 226 -18.69 20.08 -1.28
C ASP A 226 -17.34 20.79 -1.48
N ASP A 227 -16.92 21.01 -2.73
CA ASP A 227 -15.64 21.59 -3.14
C ASP A 227 -14.42 20.76 -2.69
N VAL A 228 -14.61 19.45 -2.49
CA VAL A 228 -13.55 18.51 -2.13
C VAL A 228 -12.91 17.94 -3.39
N ASN A 229 -11.57 17.97 -3.42
CA ASN A 229 -10.80 17.41 -4.52
C ASN A 229 -10.56 15.91 -4.31
N ILE A 230 -11.29 15.10 -5.08
CA ILE A 230 -11.22 13.64 -5.08
C ILE A 230 -10.33 13.18 -6.24
N THR A 231 -9.28 12.43 -5.92
CA THR A 231 -8.41 11.85 -6.95
C THR A 231 -9.00 10.56 -7.52
N ILE A 232 -9.20 10.51 -8.84
CA ILE A 232 -9.72 9.34 -9.56
C ILE A 232 -8.61 8.49 -10.18
N GLY A 233 -7.55 9.13 -10.67
CA GLY A 233 -6.45 8.40 -11.27
C GLY A 233 -5.13 9.17 -11.30
N LEU A 234 -4.05 8.40 -11.25
CA LEU A 234 -2.66 8.86 -11.19
C LEU A 234 -1.87 8.25 -12.35
N MET A 235 -1.32 9.09 -13.23
CA MET A 235 -0.44 8.69 -14.31
C MET A 235 1.02 8.92 -13.93
N GLN A 236 1.83 7.87 -14.11
CA GLN A 236 3.27 7.88 -13.89
C GLN A 236 4.01 7.29 -15.10
N LYS A 237 5.31 7.57 -15.20
CA LYS A 237 6.17 6.88 -16.15
C LYS A 237 6.29 5.41 -15.76
N LEU A 238 6.16 4.51 -16.74
CA LEU A 238 6.42 3.10 -16.53
C LEU A 238 7.94 2.88 -16.37
N VAL A 239 8.34 2.26 -15.26
CA VAL A 239 9.75 2.05 -14.92
C VAL A 239 10.17 0.61 -15.26
N PRO A 240 11.22 0.41 -16.10
CA PRO A 240 11.79 -0.92 -16.33
C PRO A 240 12.29 -1.52 -15.01
N ASN A 241 11.90 -2.76 -14.73
CA ASN A 241 12.21 -3.46 -13.50
C ASN A 241 12.31 -4.98 -13.71
N LYS A 242 12.90 -5.68 -12.74
CA LYS A 242 13.09 -7.14 -12.72
C LYS A 242 12.24 -7.80 -11.61
N GLY A 243 11.08 -7.22 -11.29
CA GLY A 243 10.23 -7.60 -10.17
C GLY A 243 10.45 -6.76 -8.92
N ASP A 244 9.81 -7.16 -7.82
CA ASP A 244 9.95 -6.51 -6.52
C ASP A 244 11.18 -6.99 -5.74
N ALA A 245 11.56 -6.20 -4.72
CA ALA A 245 12.69 -6.49 -3.87
C ALA A 245 12.38 -7.63 -2.89
N TRP A 246 11.12 -7.96 -2.64
CA TRP A 246 10.76 -9.09 -1.79
C TRP A 246 11.28 -10.41 -2.40
N GLU A 247 10.92 -10.69 -3.65
CA GLU A 247 11.37 -11.87 -4.38
C GLU A 247 12.90 -11.90 -4.58
N TYR A 248 13.52 -10.73 -4.79
CA TYR A 248 14.97 -10.63 -4.86
C TYR A 248 15.64 -11.03 -3.54
N PHE A 249 15.15 -10.49 -2.41
CA PHE A 249 15.72 -10.77 -1.11
C PHE A 249 15.50 -12.23 -0.70
N LEU A 250 14.35 -12.84 -1.00
CA LEU A 250 14.14 -14.27 -0.76
C LEU A 250 15.19 -15.13 -1.47
N LYS A 251 15.47 -14.84 -2.75
CA LYS A 251 16.49 -15.57 -3.53
C LYS A 251 17.90 -15.38 -2.97
N GLU A 252 18.26 -14.16 -2.58
CA GLU A 252 19.59 -13.89 -2.00
C GLU A 252 19.75 -14.52 -0.62
N ILE A 253 18.74 -14.42 0.25
CA ILE A 253 18.77 -15.04 1.59
C ILE A 253 18.84 -16.56 1.48
N HIS A 254 18.13 -17.16 0.51
CA HIS A 254 18.22 -18.61 0.28
C HIS A 254 19.65 -19.05 -0.07
N LYS A 255 20.38 -18.27 -0.88
CA LYS A 255 21.80 -18.52 -1.17
C LYS A 255 22.66 -18.40 0.09
N ILE A 256 22.40 -17.41 0.95
CA ILE A 256 23.11 -17.23 2.23
C ILE A 256 22.94 -18.46 3.14
N TYR A 257 21.74 -19.04 3.20
CA TYR A 257 21.52 -20.28 3.95
C TYR A 257 22.25 -21.47 3.33
N LYS A 258 22.23 -21.61 1.99
CA LYS A 258 23.02 -22.65 1.29
C LYS A 258 24.54 -22.51 1.51
N ASN A 259 25.04 -21.30 1.73
CA ASN A 259 26.45 -21.08 2.06
C ASN A 259 26.84 -21.66 3.42
N ILE A 260 25.92 -21.77 4.38
CA ILE A 260 26.19 -22.39 5.68
C ILE A 260 26.69 -23.82 5.46
N ASP A 261 25.97 -24.58 4.64
CA ASP A 261 26.29 -25.97 4.34
C ASP A 261 27.51 -26.07 3.42
N THR A 262 27.55 -25.28 2.34
CA THR A 262 28.61 -25.33 1.33
C THR A 262 29.99 -24.97 1.90
N LYS A 263 30.04 -24.01 2.83
CA LYS A 263 31.28 -23.53 3.47
C LYS A 263 31.47 -24.08 4.89
N ASN A 264 30.57 -24.93 5.36
CA ASN A 264 30.57 -25.49 6.71
C ASN A 264 30.70 -24.39 7.81
N ILE A 265 29.97 -23.30 7.66
CA ILE A 265 29.97 -22.17 8.60
C ILE A 265 29.46 -22.66 9.97
N GLN A 266 30.15 -22.28 11.04
CA GLN A 266 29.76 -22.57 12.41
C GLN A 266 29.33 -21.28 13.12
N TYR A 267 28.12 -21.28 13.68
CA TYR A 267 27.51 -20.10 14.32
C TYR A 267 28.39 -19.54 15.44
N THR A 268 29.02 -20.42 16.23
CA THR A 268 29.90 -20.07 17.35
C THR A 268 31.13 -19.26 16.95
N ASN A 269 31.52 -19.29 15.67
CA ASN A 269 32.65 -18.52 15.15
C ASN A 269 32.25 -17.16 14.59
N LEU A 270 30.95 -16.85 14.52
CA LEU A 270 30.47 -15.62 13.94
C LEU A 270 30.36 -14.52 15.02
N PRO A 271 30.97 -13.35 14.79
CA PRO A 271 30.86 -12.24 15.74
C PRO A 271 29.43 -11.67 15.76
N ASP A 272 28.90 -11.47 16.96
CA ASP A 272 27.59 -10.83 17.16
C ASP A 272 27.70 -9.30 17.11
N VAL A 273 26.58 -8.64 16.82
CA VAL A 273 26.45 -7.18 16.84
C VAL A 273 25.21 -6.76 17.61
N THR A 274 25.27 -5.58 18.23
CA THR A 274 24.12 -5.07 19.00
C THR A 274 23.07 -4.50 18.05
N LEU A 275 21.84 -5.02 18.13
CA LEU A 275 20.73 -4.55 17.30
C LEU A 275 20.51 -3.03 17.43
N TYR A 276 20.28 -2.37 16.30
CA TYR A 276 20.13 -0.91 16.11
C TYR A 276 21.39 -0.07 16.31
N ASP A 277 22.52 -0.67 16.67
CA ASP A 277 23.78 0.04 16.62
C ASP A 277 24.25 0.17 15.17
N ARG A 278 25.11 1.16 14.94
CA ARG A 278 25.59 1.49 13.61
C ARG A 278 26.84 0.69 13.30
N LEU A 279 26.92 0.10 12.11
CA LEU A 279 28.09 -0.64 11.64
C LEU A 279 28.41 -0.25 10.20
N LYS A 280 29.64 0.18 9.92
CA LYS A 280 30.07 0.41 8.54
C LYS A 280 30.35 -0.93 7.86
N ILE A 281 30.04 -1.03 6.57
CA ILE A 281 30.35 -2.23 5.77
C ILE A 281 31.85 -2.58 5.83
N THR A 282 32.73 -1.57 5.88
CA THR A 282 34.19 -1.77 5.98
C THR A 282 34.66 -2.34 7.31
N GLU A 283 33.80 -2.30 8.33
CA GLU A 283 34.08 -2.82 9.69
C GLU A 283 33.45 -4.21 9.91
N VAL A 284 32.75 -4.75 8.90
CA VAL A 284 32.14 -6.08 8.98
C VAL A 284 33.25 -7.14 8.98
N ALA A 285 33.19 -8.06 9.94
CA ALA A 285 34.20 -9.08 10.10
C ALA A 285 34.30 -10.02 8.87
N PRO A 286 35.50 -10.48 8.49
CA PRO A 286 35.69 -11.35 7.32
C PRO A 286 34.85 -12.61 7.34
N GLN A 287 34.60 -13.22 8.50
CA GLN A 287 33.77 -14.44 8.64
C GLN A 287 32.31 -14.17 8.25
N ILE A 288 31.81 -12.97 8.54
CA ILE A 288 30.45 -12.56 8.17
C ILE A 288 30.38 -12.29 6.67
N ILE A 289 31.42 -11.66 6.10
CA ILE A 289 31.50 -11.44 4.65
C ILE A 289 31.58 -12.77 3.91
N ASP A 290 32.35 -13.74 4.42
CA ASP A 290 32.47 -15.06 3.83
C ASP A 290 31.13 -15.80 3.83
N TRP A 291 30.35 -15.69 4.90
CA TRP A 291 29.02 -16.30 4.98
C TRP A 291 27.96 -15.56 4.14
N LEU A 292 27.75 -14.27 4.39
CA LEU A 292 26.66 -13.48 3.81
C LEU A 292 26.93 -13.03 2.36
N GLY A 293 28.20 -12.80 2.04
CA GLY A 293 28.61 -12.11 0.82
C GLY A 293 28.39 -10.59 0.88
N LEU A 294 29.19 -9.85 0.10
CA LEU A 294 29.08 -8.38 0.04
C LEU A 294 27.81 -7.90 -0.70
N ASN A 295 27.24 -8.72 -1.58
CA ASN A 295 26.12 -8.31 -2.42
C ASN A 295 24.90 -7.86 -1.58
N ILE A 296 24.43 -8.71 -0.67
CA ILE A 296 23.26 -8.41 0.16
C ILE A 296 23.50 -7.17 1.04
N LEU A 297 24.71 -7.02 1.60
CA LEU A 297 25.07 -5.88 2.45
C LEU A 297 25.07 -4.56 1.66
N ASN A 298 25.60 -4.59 0.43
CA ASN A 298 25.57 -3.44 -0.48
C ASN A 298 24.14 -3.09 -0.90
N LYS A 299 23.27 -4.07 -1.16
CA LYS A 299 21.86 -3.82 -1.48
C LYS A 299 21.10 -3.22 -0.29
N VAL A 300 21.34 -3.70 0.93
CA VAL A 300 20.77 -3.11 2.16
C VAL A 300 21.24 -1.66 2.35
N LYS A 301 22.54 -1.39 2.16
CA LYS A 301 23.09 -0.03 2.18
C LYS A 301 22.47 0.87 1.12
N LEU A 302 22.26 0.37 -0.09
CA LEU A 302 21.64 1.12 -1.16
C LEU A 302 20.18 1.48 -0.84
N ILE A 303 19.39 0.52 -0.35
CA ILE A 303 18.02 0.79 0.11
C ILE A 303 18.04 1.82 1.24
N ALA A 304 18.94 1.70 2.21
CA ALA A 304 19.06 2.66 3.31
C ALA A 304 19.33 4.10 2.82
N LYS A 305 20.20 4.25 1.82
CA LYS A 305 20.48 5.53 1.20
C LYS A 305 19.23 6.11 0.51
N ILE A 306 18.56 5.31 -0.32
CA ILE A 306 17.35 5.73 -1.04
C ILE A 306 16.22 6.10 -0.07
N THR A 307 16.00 5.31 0.99
CA THR A 307 15.01 5.61 2.03
C THR A 307 15.36 6.93 2.75
N ALA A 308 16.63 7.17 3.06
CA ALA A 308 17.06 8.44 3.66
C ALA A 308 16.83 9.62 2.73
N GLU A 309 17.19 9.51 1.45
CA GLU A 309 16.99 10.54 0.44
C GLU A 309 15.50 10.86 0.24
N MET A 310 14.63 9.84 0.22
CA MET A 310 13.18 10.02 0.20
C MET A 310 12.69 10.82 1.40
N HIS A 311 13.10 10.45 2.62
CA HIS A 311 12.69 11.17 3.83
C HIS A 311 13.26 12.58 3.90
N VAL A 312 14.47 12.81 3.38
CA VAL A 312 15.06 14.15 3.27
C VAL A 312 14.26 15.02 2.30
N ALA A 313 13.86 14.48 1.14
CA ALA A 313 12.98 15.17 0.21
C ALA A 313 11.64 15.56 0.89
N LEU A 314 11.00 14.62 1.58
CA LEU A 314 9.75 14.83 2.31
C LEU A 314 9.88 15.73 3.54
N GLY A 315 11.09 15.83 4.10
CA GLY A 315 11.40 16.60 5.30
C GLY A 315 12.05 17.96 5.04
N SER A 316 12.18 18.39 3.79
CA SER A 316 12.86 19.64 3.39
C SER A 316 11.91 20.71 2.85
N GLU A 317 10.60 20.58 3.13
CA GLU A 317 9.58 21.54 2.71
C GLU A 317 9.21 22.52 3.81
N PHE A 318 8.96 23.78 3.44
CA PHE A 318 8.64 24.84 4.39
C PHE A 318 7.47 25.73 3.96
N ALA A 319 7.07 25.70 2.69
CA ALA A 319 5.96 26.49 2.17
C ALA A 319 4.64 25.70 2.17
N ASP A 320 4.65 24.45 1.72
CA ASP A 320 3.46 23.61 1.71
C ASP A 320 3.24 22.94 3.08
N THR A 321 2.23 23.42 3.80
CA THR A 321 1.89 22.93 5.15
C THR A 321 1.56 21.44 5.20
N ALA A 322 1.13 20.82 4.08
CA ALA A 322 0.91 19.39 4.01
C ALA A 322 2.21 18.58 4.18
N PHE A 323 3.35 19.16 3.80
CA PHE A 323 4.68 18.54 3.85
C PHE A 323 5.61 19.16 4.89
N THR A 324 5.35 20.38 5.37
CA THR A 324 6.20 21.03 6.38
C THR A 324 6.41 20.15 7.61
N PRO A 325 7.67 19.80 7.95
CA PRO A 325 7.98 19.01 9.14
C PRO A 325 7.39 19.61 10.41
N THR A 326 7.01 18.74 11.34
CA THR A 326 6.42 19.14 12.62
C THR A 326 7.14 18.47 13.76
N ARG A 327 7.31 19.17 14.89
CA ARG A 327 7.82 18.53 16.11
C ARG A 327 6.76 17.62 16.74
N PHE A 328 7.21 16.73 17.61
CA PHE A 328 6.29 16.01 18.49
C PHE A 328 5.58 16.98 19.42
N ASN A 329 4.29 16.72 19.68
CA ASN A 329 3.45 17.57 20.52
C ASN A 329 2.37 16.72 21.24
N GLY A 330 1.60 17.39 22.12
CA GLY A 330 0.53 16.75 22.89
C GLY A 330 -0.55 16.12 22.01
N ASP A 331 -1.00 16.83 20.98
CA ASP A 331 -2.09 16.37 20.11
C ASP A 331 -1.73 15.07 19.38
N TYR A 332 -0.52 15.01 18.81
CA TYR A 332 0.00 13.79 18.19
C TYR A 332 0.08 12.64 19.20
N SER A 333 0.54 12.91 20.42
CA SER A 333 0.62 11.90 21.46
C SER A 333 -0.76 11.36 21.86
N VAL A 334 -1.79 12.20 21.93
CA VAL A 334 -3.16 11.77 22.24
C VAL A 334 -3.72 10.93 21.10
N TRP A 335 -3.60 11.41 19.87
CA TRP A 335 -4.03 10.69 18.67
C TRP A 335 -3.36 9.30 18.58
N LEU A 336 -2.04 9.25 18.74
CA LEU A 336 -1.26 8.00 18.64
C LEU A 336 -1.71 6.98 19.68
N LYS A 337 -1.85 7.40 20.95
CA LYS A 337 -2.27 6.52 22.04
C LYS A 337 -3.66 5.97 21.83
N ASN A 338 -4.61 6.80 21.39
CA ASN A 338 -5.98 6.37 21.12
C ASN A 338 -6.02 5.35 19.97
N ARG A 339 -5.36 5.66 18.85
CA ARG A 339 -5.29 4.76 17.68
C ARG A 339 -4.67 3.41 18.05
N LEU A 340 -3.54 3.40 18.74
CA LEU A 340 -2.85 2.17 19.13
C LEU A 340 -3.60 1.38 20.20
N THR A 341 -4.31 2.05 21.11
CA THR A 341 -5.16 1.36 22.09
C THR A 341 -6.29 0.62 21.40
N TYR A 342 -6.97 1.28 20.45
CA TYR A 342 -8.04 0.66 19.66
C TYR A 342 -7.52 -0.51 18.82
N GLN A 343 -6.43 -0.30 18.07
CA GLN A 343 -5.80 -1.34 17.26
C GLN A 343 -5.41 -2.54 18.14
N PHE A 344 -4.72 -2.29 19.27
CA PHE A 344 -4.30 -3.35 20.17
C PHE A 344 -5.49 -4.13 20.76
N GLN A 345 -6.56 -3.45 21.17
CA GLN A 345 -7.76 -4.13 21.68
C GLN A 345 -8.40 -5.03 20.61
N ASN A 346 -8.49 -4.56 19.37
CA ASN A 346 -8.99 -5.38 18.26
C ASN A 346 -8.10 -6.61 18.03
N ARG A 347 -6.78 -6.48 18.15
CA ARG A 347 -5.83 -7.60 17.99
C ARG A 347 -5.91 -8.61 19.13
N LEU A 348 -6.16 -8.17 20.36
CA LEU A 348 -6.46 -9.07 21.48
C LEU A 348 -7.69 -9.93 21.18
N ASN A 349 -8.80 -9.28 20.81
CA ASN A 349 -10.05 -9.98 20.49
C ASN A 349 -9.87 -10.95 19.32
N LEU A 350 -9.16 -10.55 18.27
CA LEU A 350 -8.86 -11.43 17.13
C LEU A 350 -8.00 -12.62 17.51
N THR A 351 -7.03 -12.43 18.40
CA THR A 351 -6.16 -13.51 18.89
C THR A 351 -6.97 -14.51 19.73
N GLU A 352 -7.82 -14.02 20.63
CA GLU A 352 -8.72 -14.86 21.44
C GLU A 352 -9.69 -15.66 20.55
N ASN A 353 -10.29 -15.01 19.54
CA ASN A 353 -11.23 -15.66 18.62
C ASN A 353 -10.58 -16.71 17.72
N ASN A 354 -9.31 -16.52 17.33
CA ASN A 354 -8.57 -17.45 16.47
C ASN A 354 -7.65 -18.40 17.26
N PHE A 355 -7.72 -18.38 18.59
CA PHE A 355 -6.81 -19.13 19.46
C PHE A 355 -6.81 -20.65 19.16
N HIS A 356 -7.97 -21.19 18.80
CA HIS A 356 -8.14 -22.61 18.42
C HIS A 356 -7.45 -23.01 17.11
N LYS A 357 -7.02 -22.04 16.28
CA LYS A 357 -6.33 -22.29 15.00
C LYS A 357 -4.79 -22.32 15.13
N LEU A 358 -4.26 -22.02 16.32
CA LEU A 358 -2.83 -21.92 16.58
C LEU A 358 -2.31 -23.22 17.22
N GLU A 359 -1.12 -23.64 16.82
CA GLU A 359 -0.50 -24.89 17.28
C GLU A 359 0.99 -24.70 17.60
N GLY A 360 1.53 -25.58 18.47
CA GLY A 360 2.94 -25.60 18.85
C GLY A 360 3.46 -24.25 19.36
N TYR A 361 4.64 -23.84 18.89
CA TYR A 361 5.30 -22.62 19.35
C TYR A 361 4.50 -21.33 19.06
N SER A 362 3.69 -21.30 18.00
CA SER A 362 2.82 -20.15 17.72
C SER A 362 1.72 -19.97 18.77
N LEU A 363 1.21 -21.08 19.33
CA LEU A 363 0.23 -21.06 20.41
C LEU A 363 0.86 -20.59 21.72
N GLU A 364 2.09 -21.01 22.01
CA GLU A 364 2.83 -20.57 23.20
C GLU A 364 3.08 -19.05 23.19
N LEU A 365 3.54 -18.52 22.06
CA LEU A 365 3.75 -17.07 21.92
C LEU A 365 2.42 -16.29 21.97
N ALA A 366 1.32 -16.86 21.48
CA ALA A 366 0.00 -16.24 21.59
C ALA A 366 -0.49 -16.19 23.05
N LYS A 367 -0.21 -17.22 23.85
CA LYS A 367 -0.47 -17.21 25.30
C LYS A 367 0.35 -16.12 26.00
N ASP A 368 1.65 -16.07 25.74
CA ASP A 368 2.53 -15.03 26.30
C ASP A 368 2.04 -13.62 25.95
N PHE A 369 1.63 -13.41 24.69
CA PHE A 369 1.04 -12.14 24.23
C PHE A 369 -0.22 -11.74 25.03
N LEU A 370 -1.14 -12.68 25.25
CA LEU A 370 -2.37 -12.43 26.01
C LEU A 370 -2.11 -12.22 27.51
N GLU A 371 -1.18 -12.98 28.10
CA GLU A 371 -0.79 -12.84 29.51
C GLU A 371 -0.11 -11.49 29.76
N ARG A 372 0.73 -11.03 28.83
CA ARG A 372 1.47 -9.76 28.92
C ARG A 372 0.70 -8.55 28.38
N LYS A 373 -0.60 -8.68 28.12
CA LYS A 373 -1.43 -7.59 27.54
C LYS A 373 -1.34 -6.26 28.31
N ASN A 374 -1.23 -6.32 29.64
CA ASN A 374 -1.11 -5.13 30.48
C ASN A 374 0.25 -4.44 30.34
N GLU A 375 1.33 -5.20 30.14
CA GLU A 375 2.66 -4.67 29.89
C GLU A 375 2.70 -3.98 28.52
N ILE A 376 2.16 -4.63 27.48
CA ILE A 376 2.06 -4.06 26.13
C ILE A 376 1.26 -2.76 26.16
N ARG A 377 0.07 -2.77 26.79
CA ARG A 377 -0.77 -1.57 26.94
C ARG A 377 0.01 -0.44 27.62
N LYS A 378 0.74 -0.74 28.69
CA LYS A 378 1.57 0.24 29.42
C LYS A 378 2.65 0.84 28.51
N ARG A 379 3.33 0.04 27.69
CA ARG A 379 4.33 0.53 26.72
C ARG A 379 3.72 1.46 25.68
N LEU A 380 2.55 1.13 25.14
CA LEU A 380 1.85 1.96 24.16
C LEU A 380 1.44 3.31 24.75
N VAL A 381 0.84 3.34 25.96
CA VAL A 381 0.35 4.58 26.58
C VAL A 381 1.44 5.44 27.22
N ASN A 382 2.61 4.87 27.52
CA ASN A 382 3.77 5.59 28.08
C ASN A 382 4.58 6.37 27.04
N PHE A 383 4.08 6.52 25.81
CA PHE A 383 4.69 7.42 24.83
C PHE A 383 4.74 8.86 25.37
N ASP A 384 5.95 9.39 25.53
CA ASP A 384 6.21 10.71 26.12
C ASP A 384 6.90 11.59 25.09
N TRP A 385 6.09 12.43 24.44
CA TRP A 385 6.53 13.32 23.39
C TRP A 385 7.52 14.39 23.87
N THR A 386 7.53 14.74 25.17
CA THR A 386 8.38 15.81 25.71
C THR A 386 9.87 15.45 25.68
N LYS A 387 10.17 14.15 25.63
CA LYS A 387 11.52 13.59 25.52
C LYS A 387 12.03 13.50 24.08
N LEU A 388 11.18 13.79 23.10
CA LEU A 388 11.51 13.66 21.67
C LEU A 388 11.92 15.02 21.11
N LYS A 389 13.03 15.05 20.38
CA LYS A 389 13.58 16.24 19.72
C LYS A 389 13.53 16.15 18.20
N GLY A 390 13.37 14.95 17.67
CA GLY A 390 13.21 14.72 16.24
C GLY A 390 11.91 15.28 15.68
N GLU A 391 11.83 15.19 14.36
CA GLU A 391 10.74 15.72 13.56
C GLU A 391 9.85 14.59 13.05
N ARG A 392 8.61 14.96 12.77
CA ARG A 392 7.61 14.16 12.08
C ARG A 392 7.39 14.77 10.71
N ILE A 393 7.40 13.93 9.69
CA ILE A 393 7.26 14.30 8.28
C ILE A 393 6.14 13.47 7.64
N ARG A 394 5.77 13.80 6.39
CA ARG A 394 5.06 12.84 5.55
C ARG A 394 5.99 11.67 5.26
N ILE A 395 5.46 10.47 5.35
CA ILE A 395 6.18 9.20 5.14
C ILE A 395 5.41 8.35 4.12
N HIS A 396 6.00 7.26 3.66
CA HIS A 396 5.31 6.28 2.81
C HIS A 396 4.17 5.58 3.57
N GLY A 397 4.37 5.28 4.86
CA GLY A 397 3.32 4.78 5.75
C GLY A 397 3.07 3.28 5.69
N ASP A 398 3.33 2.61 4.56
CA ASP A 398 3.29 1.14 4.43
C ASP A 398 4.54 0.61 3.70
N TYR A 399 5.70 1.02 4.19
CA TYR A 399 6.97 0.73 3.52
C TYR A 399 7.48 -0.69 3.82
N HIS A 400 7.64 -1.51 2.78
CA HIS A 400 8.21 -2.86 2.83
C HIS A 400 8.85 -3.25 1.49
N LEU A 401 9.57 -4.37 1.43
CA LEU A 401 10.29 -4.82 0.22
C LEU A 401 9.39 -5.06 -1.01
N GLY A 402 8.09 -5.31 -0.79
CA GLY A 402 7.12 -5.46 -1.87
C GLY A 402 6.78 -4.14 -2.58
N GLN A 403 7.02 -3.00 -1.93
CA GLN A 403 6.82 -1.66 -2.49
C GLN A 403 8.10 -1.08 -3.11
N ILE A 404 9.10 -1.93 -3.32
CA ILE A 404 10.39 -1.54 -3.88
C ILE A 404 10.62 -2.39 -5.12
N LEU A 405 10.67 -1.77 -6.30
CA LEU A 405 11.05 -2.44 -7.54
C LEU A 405 12.57 -2.54 -7.66
N VAL A 406 13.03 -3.66 -8.21
CA VAL A 406 14.43 -3.93 -8.54
C VAL A 406 14.72 -3.43 -9.95
N GLN A 407 15.67 -2.51 -10.08
CA GLN A 407 16.28 -2.13 -11.37
C GLN A 407 17.68 -2.75 -11.47
N GLU A 408 18.37 -2.59 -12.60
CA GLU A 408 19.67 -3.25 -12.83
C GLU A 408 20.67 -2.97 -11.71
N ASP A 409 20.89 -1.70 -11.40
CA ASP A 409 21.83 -1.26 -10.36
C ASP A 409 21.18 -0.37 -9.28
N ASN A 410 19.84 -0.31 -9.25
CA ASN A 410 19.11 0.62 -8.38
C ASN A 410 17.77 0.05 -7.89
N PHE A 411 17.08 0.81 -7.05
CA PHE A 411 15.73 0.52 -6.59
C PHE A 411 14.78 1.69 -6.82
N CYS A 412 13.50 1.38 -7.00
CA CYS A 412 12.45 2.37 -7.21
C CYS A 412 11.30 2.12 -6.22
N ILE A 413 10.90 3.13 -5.46
CA ILE A 413 9.85 3.07 -4.44
C ILE A 413 8.50 3.40 -5.09
N LEU A 414 7.49 2.60 -4.78
CA LEU A 414 6.11 2.71 -5.27
C LEU A 414 5.12 2.93 -4.12
N ASP A 415 3.88 3.25 -4.50
CA ASP A 415 2.66 3.07 -3.69
C ASP A 415 2.65 3.80 -2.34
N PHE A 416 2.60 5.13 -2.40
CA PHE A 416 2.55 6.00 -1.21
C PHE A 416 1.13 6.12 -0.63
N GLU A 417 0.26 5.12 -0.82
CA GLU A 417 -1.11 5.13 -0.31
C GLU A 417 -1.20 5.10 1.21
N GLY A 418 -0.18 4.57 1.89
CA GLY A 418 -0.16 4.32 3.34
C GLY A 418 -0.89 3.03 3.76
N GLU A 419 -0.98 2.77 5.06
CA GLU A 419 -1.52 1.50 5.58
C GLU A 419 -2.99 1.26 5.16
N PRO A 420 -3.32 0.12 4.54
CA PRO A 420 -4.67 -0.17 4.06
C PRO A 420 -5.79 -0.10 5.12
N GLU A 421 -5.53 -0.56 6.35
CA GLU A 421 -6.52 -0.50 7.44
C GLU A 421 -6.69 0.90 8.05
N SER A 422 -5.77 1.83 7.77
CA SER A 422 -5.84 3.21 8.30
C SER A 422 -6.83 4.05 7.49
N THR A 423 -7.48 4.99 8.17
CA THR A 423 -8.35 5.99 7.51
C THR A 423 -7.52 6.92 6.63
N ILE A 424 -8.12 7.51 5.59
CA ILE A 424 -7.40 8.45 4.69
C ILE A 424 -6.72 9.60 5.44
N ARG A 425 -7.38 10.10 6.50
CA ARG A 425 -6.86 11.17 7.35
C ARG A 425 -5.64 10.69 8.14
N ASP A 426 -5.70 9.49 8.72
CA ASP A 426 -4.58 8.91 9.46
C ASP A 426 -3.35 8.67 8.57
N ARG A 427 -3.56 8.28 7.30
CA ARG A 427 -2.47 8.08 6.32
C ARG A 427 -1.73 9.37 5.96
N LYS A 428 -2.36 10.54 6.15
CA LYS A 428 -1.75 11.87 5.92
C LYS A 428 -1.09 12.46 7.18
N VAL A 429 -1.33 11.90 8.37
CA VAL A 429 -0.71 12.37 9.61
C VAL A 429 0.79 12.22 9.52
N LYS A 430 1.53 13.31 9.77
CA LYS A 430 3.00 13.28 9.82
C LYS A 430 3.49 12.37 10.95
N GLN A 431 4.39 11.45 10.61
CA GLN A 431 4.94 10.42 11.49
C GLN A 431 6.45 10.57 11.65
N PRO A 432 7.07 9.96 12.69
CA PRO A 432 8.51 9.76 12.69
C PRO A 432 8.96 9.01 11.43
N PRO A 433 10.04 9.44 10.74
CA PRO A 433 10.64 8.69 9.62
C PRO A 433 10.99 7.24 9.98
N LEU A 434 11.26 6.98 11.25
CA LEU A 434 11.57 5.64 11.77
C LEU A 434 10.39 4.66 11.69
N LYS A 435 9.15 5.13 11.43
CA LYS A 435 8.01 4.24 11.18
C LYS A 435 8.18 3.48 9.85
N ASP A 436 8.60 4.14 8.77
CA ASP A 436 8.92 3.47 7.51
C ASP A 436 10.12 2.53 7.67
N VAL A 437 11.16 2.97 8.40
CA VAL A 437 12.33 2.12 8.70
C VAL A 437 11.92 0.86 9.47
N ALA A 438 11.01 0.98 10.45
CA ALA A 438 10.47 -0.16 11.18
C ALA A 438 9.69 -1.12 10.25
N GLY A 439 8.88 -0.59 9.33
CA GLY A 439 8.19 -1.40 8.32
C GLY A 439 9.15 -2.21 7.45
N LEU A 440 10.21 -1.58 6.94
CA LEU A 440 11.23 -2.27 6.15
C LEU A 440 12.01 -3.31 6.98
N PHE A 441 12.32 -3.01 8.24
CA PHE A 441 12.98 -3.97 9.13
C PHE A 441 12.10 -5.20 9.41
N ARG A 442 10.80 -5.00 9.63
CA ARG A 442 9.85 -6.12 9.69
C ARG A 442 9.88 -6.92 8.39
N SER A 443 9.91 -6.26 7.23
CA SER A 443 10.01 -6.92 5.94
C SER A 443 11.29 -7.77 5.78
N PHE A 444 12.45 -7.30 6.24
CA PHE A 444 13.68 -8.10 6.27
C PHE A 444 13.52 -9.35 7.14
N HIS A 445 12.97 -9.19 8.34
CA HIS A 445 12.72 -10.29 9.25
C HIS A 445 11.75 -11.32 8.63
N TYR A 446 10.67 -10.85 8.00
CA TYR A 446 9.75 -11.70 7.26
C TYR A 446 10.42 -12.46 6.11
N ALA A 447 11.30 -11.80 5.34
CA ALA A 447 12.00 -12.45 4.22
C ALA A 447 12.92 -13.58 4.73
N ILE A 448 13.61 -13.35 5.85
CA ILE A 448 14.47 -14.36 6.50
C ILE A 448 13.65 -15.57 6.93
N TYR A 449 12.60 -15.36 7.73
CA TYR A 449 11.78 -16.46 8.24
C TYR A 449 11.00 -17.17 7.13
N SER A 450 10.48 -16.44 6.14
CA SER A 450 9.84 -17.04 4.97
C SER A 450 10.80 -17.94 4.20
N THR A 451 12.07 -17.55 4.07
CA THR A 451 13.10 -18.37 3.42
C THR A 451 13.38 -19.65 4.19
N ILE A 452 13.41 -19.59 5.52
CA ILE A 452 13.59 -20.78 6.38
C ILE A 452 12.39 -21.72 6.22
N PHE A 453 11.17 -21.21 6.41
CA PHE A 453 9.96 -22.03 6.37
C PHE A 453 9.70 -22.67 4.99
N ASN A 454 10.01 -21.95 3.91
CA ASN A 454 9.76 -22.44 2.55
C ASN A 454 10.79 -23.47 2.09
N ASN A 455 11.98 -23.50 2.69
CA ASN A 455 13.11 -24.31 2.21
C ASN A 455 13.74 -25.20 3.30
N GLU A 456 13.05 -25.42 4.42
CA GLU A 456 13.58 -26.15 5.58
C GLU A 456 14.21 -27.51 5.23
N LYS A 457 13.61 -28.23 4.28
CA LYS A 457 14.07 -29.55 3.84
C LYS A 457 15.38 -29.51 3.02
N GLU A 458 15.80 -28.34 2.56
CA GLU A 458 17.01 -28.16 1.75
C GLU A 458 18.25 -27.83 2.58
N TYR A 459 18.10 -27.57 3.88
CA TYR A 459 19.20 -27.16 4.75
C TYR A 459 19.61 -28.30 5.69
N SER A 460 20.91 -28.39 6.00
CA SER A 460 21.42 -29.46 6.89
C SER A 460 21.16 -29.21 8.37
N LYS A 461 20.93 -27.95 8.75
CA LYS A 461 20.77 -27.50 10.14
C LYS A 461 19.34 -27.64 10.64
N SER A 462 19.19 -27.79 11.95
CA SER A 462 17.87 -27.73 12.60
C SER A 462 17.22 -26.37 12.40
N ARG A 463 15.88 -26.31 12.49
CA ARG A 463 15.13 -25.06 12.39
C ARG A 463 15.59 -24.03 13.44
N GLU A 464 15.88 -24.51 14.65
CA GLU A 464 16.32 -23.69 15.77
C GLU A 464 17.67 -23.03 15.47
N GLU A 465 18.63 -23.79 14.97
CA GLU A 465 19.93 -23.25 14.51
C GLU A 465 19.75 -22.25 13.36
N LEU A 466 18.90 -22.55 12.38
CA LEU A 466 18.63 -21.65 11.25
C LEU A 466 18.03 -20.31 11.71
N PHE A 467 17.25 -20.32 12.80
CA PHE A 467 16.76 -19.10 13.43
C PHE A 467 17.88 -18.29 14.09
N GLU A 468 18.87 -18.91 14.74
CA GLU A 468 20.02 -18.20 15.31
C GLU A 468 20.81 -17.48 14.22
N TYR A 469 21.11 -18.16 13.12
CA TYR A 469 21.68 -17.53 11.93
C TYR A 469 20.78 -16.41 11.39
N GLY A 470 19.47 -16.63 11.30
CA GLY A 470 18.51 -15.63 10.82
C GLY A 470 18.52 -14.34 11.64
N GLU A 471 18.54 -14.45 12.97
CA GLU A 471 18.62 -13.30 13.88
C GLU A 471 19.95 -12.55 13.71
N LEU A 472 21.06 -13.26 13.52
CA LEU A 472 22.36 -12.66 13.29
C LEU A 472 22.40 -11.90 11.96
N LEU A 473 21.92 -12.51 10.87
CA LEU A 473 21.77 -11.85 9.57
C LEU A 473 20.91 -10.59 9.69
N TYR A 474 19.76 -10.69 10.35
CA TYR A 474 18.88 -9.55 10.59
C TYR A 474 19.58 -8.40 11.33
N LYS A 475 20.33 -8.70 12.39
CA LYS A 475 21.12 -7.70 13.15
C LYS A 475 22.14 -6.99 12.25
N TYR A 476 22.86 -7.71 11.39
CA TYR A 476 23.82 -7.10 10.45
C TYR A 476 23.13 -6.21 9.41
N MET A 477 22.03 -6.67 8.82
CA MET A 477 21.24 -5.87 7.86
C MET A 477 20.76 -4.57 8.51
N VAL A 478 20.16 -4.65 9.70
CA VAL A 478 19.70 -3.47 10.45
C VAL A 478 20.86 -2.53 10.79
N SER A 479 22.01 -3.05 11.22
CA SER A 479 23.12 -2.20 11.66
C SER A 479 23.77 -1.43 10.52
N ILE A 480 23.90 -2.07 9.35
CA ILE A 480 24.40 -1.46 8.11
C ILE A 480 23.40 -0.44 7.55
N PHE A 481 22.11 -0.78 7.60
CA PHE A 481 21.05 0.16 7.23
C PHE A 481 21.12 1.41 8.11
N MET A 482 21.17 1.24 9.44
CA MET A 482 21.18 2.33 10.40
C MET A 482 22.43 3.22 10.26
N GLU A 483 23.61 2.68 9.95
CA GLU A 483 24.79 3.49 9.66
C GLU A 483 24.53 4.44 8.50
N THR A 484 24.10 3.90 7.36
CA THR A 484 23.91 4.67 6.13
C THR A 484 22.77 5.67 6.29
N TYR A 485 21.63 5.22 6.80
CA TYR A 485 20.44 6.04 6.97
C TYR A 485 20.67 7.23 7.92
N VAL A 486 21.32 6.99 9.08
CA VAL A 486 21.62 8.05 10.04
C VAL A 486 22.67 9.02 9.50
N ALA A 487 23.68 8.54 8.76
CA ALA A 487 24.68 9.40 8.15
C ALA A 487 24.05 10.34 7.11
N THR A 488 23.28 9.80 6.17
CA THR A 488 22.62 10.56 5.09
C THR A 488 21.62 11.57 5.63
N THR A 489 20.74 11.18 6.57
CA THR A 489 19.76 12.11 7.16
C THR A 489 20.42 13.22 7.96
N LYS A 490 21.51 12.92 8.69
CA LYS A 490 22.29 13.92 9.42
C LYS A 490 22.95 14.92 8.49
N GLU A 491 23.58 14.45 7.40
CA GLU A 491 24.24 15.31 6.41
C GLU A 491 23.26 16.30 5.78
N ALA A 492 22.02 15.87 5.54
CA ALA A 492 20.96 16.70 4.98
C ALA A 492 20.14 17.49 6.03
N ASN A 493 20.58 17.54 7.30
CA ASN A 493 19.92 18.24 8.40
C ASN A 493 18.48 17.79 8.74
N LEU A 494 18.07 16.58 8.37
CA LEU A 494 16.80 16.03 8.81
C LEU A 494 16.93 15.51 10.25
N HIS A 495 16.22 16.11 11.21
CA HIS A 495 16.37 15.72 12.61
C HIS A 495 15.51 14.49 12.96
N ILE A 496 16.12 13.31 12.93
CA ILE A 496 15.45 12.04 13.29
C ILE A 496 15.65 11.64 14.77
N GLY A 497 15.94 12.60 15.66
CA GLY A 497 16.26 12.35 17.06
C GLY A 497 17.69 11.83 17.31
N TYR A 498 18.10 11.75 18.58
CA TYR A 498 19.41 11.25 19.03
C TYR A 498 19.44 9.71 19.21
N ARG A 499 20.60 9.11 19.57
CA ARG A 499 20.76 7.65 19.65
C ARG A 499 19.68 6.95 20.49
N ASN A 500 19.44 7.41 21.71
CA ASN A 500 18.46 6.79 22.61
C ASN A 500 17.02 7.02 22.13
N GLU A 501 16.75 8.21 21.59
CA GLU A 501 15.46 8.55 20.99
C GLU A 501 15.15 7.68 19.77
N ARG A 502 16.12 7.49 18.86
CA ARG A 502 15.97 6.61 17.69
C ARG A 502 15.70 5.17 18.10
N ARG A 503 16.43 4.65 19.09
CA ARG A 503 16.21 3.29 19.62
C ARG A 503 14.81 3.16 20.23
N PHE A 504 14.37 4.16 21.00
CA PHE A 504 13.02 4.19 21.57
C PHE A 504 11.94 4.18 20.47
N LEU A 505 12.03 5.12 19.52
CA LEU A 505 11.06 5.24 18.42
C LEU A 505 11.03 4.00 17.54
N LEU A 506 12.18 3.42 17.19
CA LEU A 506 12.24 2.17 16.43
C LEU A 506 11.55 1.03 17.17
N LYS A 507 11.86 0.81 18.45
CA LYS A 507 11.19 -0.23 19.25
C LYS A 507 9.67 0.01 19.31
N TYR A 508 9.24 1.26 19.46
CA TYR A 508 7.84 1.64 19.52
C TYR A 508 7.11 1.37 18.18
N CYS A 509 7.68 1.81 17.05
CA CYS A 509 7.12 1.58 15.72
C CYS A 509 7.15 0.10 15.30
N LEU A 510 8.18 -0.65 15.70
CA LEU A 510 8.24 -2.10 15.46
C LEU A 510 7.16 -2.84 16.25
N LEU A 511 6.88 -2.42 17.49
CA LEU A 511 5.80 -3.00 18.29
C LEU A 511 4.43 -2.72 17.64
N GLU A 512 4.20 -1.46 17.23
CA GLU A 512 3.01 -1.08 16.47
C GLU A 512 2.84 -1.95 15.22
N LYS A 513 3.88 -2.07 14.38
CA LYS A 513 3.80 -2.83 13.13
C LYS A 513 3.57 -4.32 13.38
N ALA A 514 4.22 -4.91 14.39
CA ALA A 514 4.01 -6.31 14.74
C ALA A 514 2.59 -6.60 15.26
N ILE A 515 2.00 -5.68 16.03
CA ILE A 515 0.59 -5.75 16.46
C ILE A 515 -0.34 -5.65 15.23
N TYR A 516 -0.06 -4.73 14.31
CA TYR A 516 -0.80 -4.62 13.06
C TYR A 516 -0.78 -5.93 12.26
N GLU A 517 0.41 -6.45 11.98
CA GLU A 517 0.67 -7.68 11.22
C GLU A 517 -0.03 -8.90 11.84
N LEU A 518 -0.06 -9.01 13.17
CA LEU A 518 -0.73 -10.11 13.87
C LEU A 518 -2.19 -10.29 13.41
N GLY A 519 -2.93 -9.18 13.22
CA GLY A 519 -4.31 -9.26 12.76
C GLY A 519 -4.45 -9.76 11.33
N TYR A 520 -3.52 -9.36 10.45
CA TYR A 520 -3.51 -9.80 9.07
C TYR A 520 -3.20 -11.30 8.96
N GLU A 521 -2.19 -11.78 9.69
CA GLU A 521 -1.78 -13.19 9.66
C GLU A 521 -2.83 -14.12 10.28
N LEU A 522 -3.47 -13.72 11.38
CA LEU A 522 -4.53 -14.52 12.01
C LEU A 522 -5.72 -14.76 11.07
N ASN A 523 -6.07 -13.78 10.25
CA ASN A 523 -7.18 -13.87 9.31
C ASN A 523 -6.81 -14.59 8.00
N SER A 524 -5.57 -14.43 7.55
CA SER A 524 -5.16 -14.86 6.19
C SER A 524 -4.25 -16.09 6.18
N ARG A 525 -3.31 -16.20 7.11
CA ARG A 525 -2.23 -17.21 7.13
C ARG A 525 -1.84 -17.61 8.57
N PRO A 526 -2.65 -18.39 9.30
CA PRO A 526 -2.42 -18.68 10.72
C PRO A 526 -1.04 -19.26 11.06
N LYS A 527 -0.41 -20.02 10.15
CA LYS A 527 0.95 -20.56 10.34
C LYS A 527 2.04 -19.48 10.43
N TRP A 528 1.79 -18.30 9.86
CA TRP A 528 2.76 -17.19 9.79
C TRP A 528 2.70 -16.29 11.03
N THR A 529 1.69 -16.46 11.88
CA THR A 529 1.48 -15.75 13.16
C THR A 529 2.69 -15.82 14.09
N ILE A 530 3.53 -16.85 13.96
CA ILE A 530 4.81 -16.96 14.69
C ILE A 530 5.72 -15.73 14.48
N ILE A 531 5.74 -15.14 13.29
CA ILE A 531 6.64 -14.02 12.95
C ILE A 531 6.25 -12.71 13.68
N PRO A 532 4.98 -12.25 13.68
CA PRO A 532 4.58 -11.09 14.48
C PRO A 532 4.62 -11.38 15.98
N LEU A 533 4.19 -12.56 16.44
CA LEU A 533 4.24 -12.89 17.86
C LEU A 533 5.66 -12.93 18.42
N LYS A 534 6.61 -13.55 17.71
CA LYS A 534 8.02 -13.55 18.10
C LYS A 534 8.61 -12.14 18.07
N GLY A 535 8.23 -11.31 17.09
CA GLY A 535 8.60 -9.90 17.04
C GLY A 535 8.14 -9.13 18.28
N ILE A 536 6.90 -9.34 18.72
CA ILE A 536 6.35 -8.74 19.94
C ILE A 536 7.14 -9.24 21.17
N ALA A 537 7.31 -10.55 21.32
CA ALA A 537 8.04 -11.14 22.44
C ALA A 537 9.48 -10.62 22.56
N ASN A 538 10.22 -10.55 21.44
CA ASN A 538 11.58 -10.02 21.40
C ASN A 538 11.63 -8.56 21.86
N ILE A 539 10.69 -7.72 21.43
CA ILE A 539 10.62 -6.31 21.87
C ILE A 539 10.31 -6.22 23.36
N LEU A 540 9.40 -7.07 23.85
CA LEU A 540 9.03 -7.12 25.26
C LEU A 540 10.17 -7.59 26.17
N ASN A 541 11.08 -8.43 25.66
CA ASN A 541 12.22 -8.93 26.42
C ASN A 541 13.47 -8.02 26.32
N SER A 542 13.39 -6.91 25.57
CA SER A 542 14.55 -6.06 25.21
C SER A 542 14.66 -4.72 25.94
#